data_AF-A0A953I0L5-F1
#
_entry.id   AF-A0A953I0L5-F1
#
_cell.length_a   1.000
_cell.length_b   1.000
_cell.length_c   1.000
_cell.angle_alpha   90.00
_cell.angle_beta   90.00
_cell.angle_gamma   90.00
#
_symmetry.space_group_name_H-M   'P 1'
#
loop_
_entity.id
_entity.type
_entity.pdbx_description
1 polymer ?
#
loop_
_entity_poly.entity_id
_entity_poly.type
_entity_poly.pdbx_seq_one_letter_code
_entity_poly.pdbx_strand_id
1 'polypeptide(L)'
;MRRNRTALVGAALGSALAMPLFEVCLLTILLVDGSLLDATVAVRYFSRPLNLIGLLASLHVLGALVGAAVGYMHGRMRPAPRLRVIPGGYRGRR
;
A
#
# COMPACT_ATOMS: atom_id res chain seq x y z
N MET A 1 -4.48 20.32 -8.18
CA MET A 1 -4.53 18.84 -8.32
C MET A 1 -3.19 18.12 -8.08
N ARG A 2 -2.02 18.66 -8.43
CA ARG A 2 -0.71 17.95 -8.27
C ARG A 2 -0.35 17.52 -6.83
N ARG A 3 -0.73 18.29 -5.81
CA ARG A 3 -0.41 18.01 -4.39
C ARG A 3 -1.07 16.73 -3.85
N ASN A 4 -2.25 16.36 -4.35
CA ASN A 4 -2.91 15.11 -3.95
C ASN A 4 -2.40 13.87 -4.69
N ARG A 5 -1.66 14.04 -5.80
CA ARG A 5 -1.24 12.90 -6.63
C ARG A 5 -0.24 12.01 -5.89
N THR A 6 0.69 12.57 -5.13
CA THR A 6 1.68 11.77 -4.39
C THR A 6 1.05 11.00 -3.23
N ALA A 7 0.07 11.60 -2.54
CA ALA A 7 -0.70 10.91 -1.52
C ALA A 7 -1.56 9.78 -2.10
N LEU A 8 -2.22 10.00 -3.24
CA LEU A 8 -3.01 8.97 -3.94
C LEU A 8 -2.13 7.81 -4.44
N VAL A 9 -0.98 8.11 -5.02
CA VAL A 9 -0.01 7.08 -5.44
C VAL A 9 0.52 6.32 -4.23
N GLY A 10 0.83 7.03 -3.14
CA GLY A 10 1.23 6.41 -1.88
C GLY A 10 0.16 5.47 -1.34
N ALA A 11 -1.11 5.89 -1.32
CA ALA A 11 -2.24 5.08 -0.89
C ALA A 11 -2.40 3.82 -1.75
N ALA A 12 -2.31 3.95 -3.08
CA ALA A 12 -2.42 2.83 -4.00
C ALA A 12 -1.28 1.82 -3.80
N LEU A 13 -0.03 2.30 -3.65
CA LEU A 13 1.12 1.44 -3.38
C LEU A 13 1.00 0.74 -2.03
N GLY A 14 0.63 1.47 -0.98
CA GLY A 14 0.43 0.92 0.36
C GLY A 14 -0.69 -0.12 0.40
N SER A 15 -1.79 0.11 -0.33
CA SER A 15 -2.86 -0.86 -0.51
C SER A 15 -2.40 -2.09 -1.28
N ALA A 16 -1.61 -1.93 -2.35
CA ALA A 16 -1.13 -3.05 -3.16
C ALA A 16 -0.18 -3.97 -2.38
N LEU A 17 0.59 -3.43 -1.44
CA LEU A 17 1.47 -4.19 -0.56
C LEU A 17 0.73 -5.00 0.51
N ALA A 18 -0.56 -4.75 0.74
CA ALA A 18 -1.33 -5.46 1.75
C ALA A 18 -1.49 -6.96 1.43
N MET A 19 -1.63 -7.33 0.15
CA MET A 19 -1.74 -8.72 -0.28
C MET A 19 -0.46 -9.54 -0.01
N PRO A 20 0.75 -9.11 -0.44
CA PRO A 20 1.97 -9.85 -0.11
C PRO A 20 2.29 -9.83 1.40
N LEU A 21 1.97 -8.74 2.11
CA LEU A 21 2.10 -8.72 3.58
C LEU A 21 1.19 -9.75 4.24
N PHE A 22 -0.06 -9.85 3.79
CA PHE A 22 -1.00 -10.84 4.27
C PHE A 22 -0.48 -12.26 4.02
N GLU A 23 0.03 -12.56 2.82
CA GLU A 23 0.62 -13.86 2.49
C GLU A 23 1.82 -14.19 3.40
N VAL A 24 2.74 -13.25 3.59
CA VAL A 24 3.90 -13.44 4.47
C VAL A 24 3.47 -13.66 5.92
N CYS A 25 2.53 -12.88 6.43
CA CYS A 25 1.98 -13.06 7.78
C CYS A 25 1.31 -14.42 7.93
N LEU A 26 0.50 -14.84 6.95
CA LEU A 26 -0.17 -16.14 6.97
C LEU A 26 0.86 -17.28 6.98
N LEU A 27 1.86 -17.23 6.09
CA LEU A 27 2.93 -18.23 6.03
C LEU A 27 3.75 -18.27 7.31
N THR A 28 4.02 -17.12 7.92
CA THR A 28 4.77 -17.03 9.18
C THR A 28 3.99 -17.66 10.34
N ILE A 29 2.68 -17.39 10.44
CA ILE A 29 1.82 -18.01 11.46
C ILE A 29 1.80 -19.53 11.28
N LEU A 30 1.60 -20.01 10.05
CA LEU A 30 1.60 -21.44 9.74
C LEU A 30 2.96 -22.11 10.03
N LEU A 31 4.07 -21.40 9.80
CA LEU A 31 5.42 -21.86 10.11
C LEU A 31 5.65 -21.96 11.62
N VAL A 32 5.28 -20.92 12.38
CA VAL A 32 5.46 -20.88 13.84
C VAL A 32 4.61 -21.95 14.54
N ASP A 33 3.38 -22.16 14.07
CA ASP A 33 2.48 -23.20 14.60
C ASP A 33 2.88 -24.61 14.16
N GLY A 34 4.00 -24.80 13.42
CA GLY A 34 4.44 -26.11 12.92
C GLY A 34 3.46 -26.77 11.95
N SER A 35 2.51 -25.99 11.43
CA SER A 35 1.29 -26.46 10.75
C SER A 35 1.31 -26.26 9.24
N LEU A 36 2.46 -25.87 8.67
CA LEU A 36 2.66 -25.70 7.22
C LEU A 36 2.23 -26.92 6.39
N LEU A 37 2.20 -28.12 6.98
CA LEU A 37 1.77 -29.37 6.36
C LEU A 37 0.50 -29.98 6.98
N ASP A 38 -0.08 -29.35 8.01
CA ASP A 38 -1.26 -29.87 8.71
C ASP A 38 -2.55 -29.28 8.11
N ALA A 39 -3.19 -30.08 7.26
CA ALA A 39 -4.44 -29.72 6.57
C ALA A 39 -5.56 -29.29 7.53
N THR A 40 -5.52 -29.75 8.79
CA THR A 40 -6.52 -29.46 9.82
C THR A 40 -6.51 -28.00 10.26
N VAL A 41 -5.33 -27.37 10.31
CA VAL A 41 -5.16 -25.95 10.66
C VAL A 41 -5.59 -25.06 9.50
N ALA A 42 -5.23 -25.44 8.27
CA ALA A 42 -5.72 -24.76 7.07
C ALA A 42 -7.26 -24.76 7.05
N VAL A 43 -7.91 -25.90 7.31
CA VAL A 43 -9.38 -25.99 7.38
C VAL A 43 -9.98 -25.12 8.48
N ARG A 44 -9.34 -24.99 9.66
CA ARG A 44 -9.80 -24.08 10.73
C ARG A 44 -9.70 -22.60 10.37
N TYR A 45 -8.67 -22.21 9.63
CA TYR A 45 -8.55 -20.85 9.12
C TYR A 45 -9.57 -20.59 8.00
N PHE A 46 -9.71 -21.50 7.04
CA PHE A 46 -10.69 -21.37 5.94
C PHE A 46 -12.16 -21.47 6.39
N SER A 47 -12.44 -22.13 7.51
CA SER A 47 -13.79 -22.19 8.10
C SER A 47 -14.20 -20.91 8.81
N ARG A 48 -13.30 -19.92 8.95
CA ARG A 48 -13.60 -18.56 9.42
C ARG A 48 -13.32 -17.52 8.32
N PRO A 49 -14.01 -17.60 7.16
CA PRO A 49 -13.72 -16.75 6.01
C PRO A 49 -13.89 -15.26 6.32
N LEU A 50 -14.83 -14.90 7.19
CA LEU A 50 -15.07 -13.51 7.59
C LEU A 50 -13.88 -12.89 8.35
N ASN A 51 -13.17 -13.68 9.17
CA ASN A 51 -11.99 -13.18 9.89
C ASN A 51 -10.82 -12.93 8.94
N LEU A 52 -10.63 -13.81 7.95
CA LEU A 52 -9.61 -13.65 6.91
C LEU A 52 -9.91 -12.42 6.04
N ILE A 53 -11.16 -12.26 5.60
CA ILE A 53 -11.60 -11.09 4.84
C ILE A 53 -11.42 -9.81 5.68
N GLY A 54 -11.79 -9.85 6.96
CA GLY A 54 -11.61 -8.72 7.88
C GLY A 54 -10.14 -8.34 8.06
N LEU A 55 -9.27 -9.33 8.25
CA LEU A 55 -7.82 -9.10 8.35
C LEU A 55 -7.27 -8.51 7.04
N LEU A 56 -7.63 -9.09 5.90
CA LEU A 56 -7.20 -8.60 4.58
C LEU A 56 -7.67 -7.16 4.34
N ALA A 57 -8.95 -6.86 4.62
CA ALA A 57 -9.51 -5.52 4.49
C ALA A 57 -8.80 -4.53 5.42
N SER A 58 -8.55 -4.90 6.67
CA SER A 58 -7.84 -4.05 7.63
C SER A 58 -6.42 -3.73 7.18
N LEU A 59 -5.69 -4.72 6.62
CA LEU A 59 -4.36 -4.53 6.05
C LEU A 59 -4.37 -3.59 4.85
N HIS A 60 -5.37 -3.69 3.97
CA HIS A 60 -5.52 -2.77 2.84
C HIS A 60 -5.79 -1.33 3.29
N VAL A 61 -6.69 -1.16 4.26
CA VAL A 61 -7.02 0.16 4.80
C VAL A 61 -5.81 0.78 5.51
N LEU A 62 -5.15 0.03 6.39
CA LEU A 62 -3.96 0.50 7.10
C LEU A 62 -2.81 0.79 6.15
N GLY A 63 -2.55 -0.11 5.19
CA GLY A 63 -1.55 0.07 4.16
C GLY A 63 -1.81 1.33 3.32
N ALA A 64 -3.05 1.55 2.89
CA ALA A 64 -3.44 2.75 2.15
C ALA A 64 -3.24 4.03 2.98
N LEU A 65 -3.62 4.03 4.26
CA LEU A 65 -3.45 5.18 5.14
C LEU A 65 -1.97 5.53 5.37
N VAL A 66 -1.15 4.52 5.68
CA VAL A 66 0.30 4.69 5.86
C VAL A 66 0.94 5.17 4.56
N GLY A 67 0.63 4.52 3.44
CA GLY A 67 1.13 4.91 2.13
C GLY A 67 0.73 6.35 1.74
N ALA A 68 -0.51 6.75 2.03
CA ALA A 68 -1.00 8.11 1.80
C ALA A 68 -0.21 9.14 2.62
N ALA A 69 0.02 8.87 3.90
CA ALA A 69 0.79 9.73 4.79
C ALA A 69 2.24 9.91 4.31
N VAL A 70 2.89 8.81 3.93
CA VAL A 70 4.25 8.84 3.36
C VAL A 70 4.29 9.62 2.05
N GLY A 71 3.36 9.34 1.13
CA GLY A 71 3.26 10.03 -0.16
C GLY A 71 2.97 11.53 -0.02
N TYR A 72 2.21 11.91 1.00
CA TYR A 72 1.95 13.31 1.35
C TYR A 72 3.19 14.01 1.91
N MET A 73 3.90 13.39 2.85
CA MET A 73 5.15 13.90 3.42
C MET A 73 6.20 14.11 2.32
N HIS A 74 6.39 13.11 1.44
CA HIS A 74 7.30 13.20 0.30
C HIS A 74 6.94 14.35 -0.65
N GLY A 75 5.64 14.55 -0.91
CA GLY A 75 5.15 15.66 -1.73
C GLY A 75 5.41 17.04 -1.13
N ARG A 76 5.46 17.15 0.21
CA ARG A 76 5.81 18.39 0.92
C ARG A 76 7.31 18.67 0.94
N MET A 77 8.13 17.63 1.01
CA MET A 77 9.60 17.76 1.02
C MET A 77 10.20 18.07 -0.35
N ARG A 78 9.48 17.76 -1.44
CA ARG A 78 9.95 18.09 -2.79
C ARG A 78 9.92 19.60 -3.04
N PRO A 79 11.06 20.21 -3.41
CA PRO A 79 11.07 21.60 -3.86
C PRO A 79 10.11 21.77 -5.03
N ALA A 80 9.28 22.81 -4.98
CA ALA A 80 8.43 23.14 -6.12
C ALA A 80 9.32 23.32 -7.36
N PRO A 81 9.06 22.62 -8.47
CA PRO A 81 9.84 22.81 -9.69
C PRO A 81 9.66 24.27 -10.10
N ARG A 82 10.67 25.10 -9.84
CA ARG A 82 10.72 26.45 -10.36
C ARG A 82 10.85 26.28 -11.86
N LEU A 83 9.77 26.59 -12.59
CA LEU A 83 9.85 26.79 -14.02
C LEU A 83 10.93 27.86 -14.22
N ARG A 84 12.12 27.43 -14.63
CA ARG A 84 13.15 28.35 -15.08
C ARG A 84 12.56 28.97 -16.34
N VAL A 85 12.01 30.17 -16.20
CA VAL A 85 11.57 30.96 -17.34
C VAL A 85 12.85 31.22 -18.14
N ILE A 86 13.06 30.45 -19.20
CA ILE A 86 14.10 30.75 -20.18
C ILE A 86 13.61 32.02 -20.87
N PRO A 87 14.28 33.17 -20.70
CA PRO A 87 13.89 34.37 -21.44
C PRO A 87 14.03 34.06 -22.93
N GLY A 88 12.90 34.02 -23.65
CA GLY A 88 12.84 33.69 -25.08
C GLY A 88 12.24 32.32 -25.45
N GLY A 89 11.86 31.47 -24.49
CA GLY A 89 11.30 30.14 -24.78
C GLY A 89 9.81 30.16 -25.14
N TYR A 90 9.47 29.84 -26.39
CA TYR A 90 8.10 29.65 -26.87
C TYR A 90 7.32 28.71 -25.93
N ARG A 91 6.15 29.18 -25.47
CA ARG A 91 5.26 28.41 -24.60
C ARG A 91 4.59 27.32 -25.43
N GLY A 92 5.21 26.15 -25.51
CA GLY A 92 4.62 24.96 -26.15
C GLY A 92 3.34 24.56 -25.42
N ARG A 93 2.18 24.98 -25.95
CA ARG A 93 0.87 24.42 -25.61
C ARG A 93 0.84 22.98 -26.12
N ARG A 94 0.89 22.01 -25.20
CA ARG A 94 0.16 20.75 -25.31
C ARG A 94 -0.33 20.35 -23.93
#